data_AF-A0AA96XFD5-F1
#
_entry.id   AF-A0AA96XFD5-F1
#
_cell.length_a   1.000
_cell.length_b   1.000
_cell.length_c   1.000
_cell.angle_alpha   90.00
_cell.angle_beta   90.00
_cell.angle_gamma   90.00
#
_symmetry.space_group_name_H-M   'P 1'
#
loop_
_entity.id
_entity.type
_entity.pdbx_description
1 polymer ?
#
loop_
_entity_poly.entity_id
_entity_poly.type
_entity_poly.pdbx_seq_one_letter_code
_entity_poly.pdbx_strand_id
1 'polypeptide(L)'
;MLKRYGARRMVMGHTTNRDGKVKVRFNGKALLIDTGLSTGYGRNLAALELRDGKVNALYREGPVTLGSVEPSAAPARPTGTKPRKK
;
A
#
# COMPACT_ATOMS: atom_id res chain seq x y z
N MET A 1 7.88 -11.69 6.14
CA MET A 1 7.92 -10.30 6.64
C MET A 1 6.53 -9.77 7.00
N LEU A 2 5.63 -9.49 6.05
CA LEU A 2 4.29 -8.92 6.33
C LEU A 2 3.43 -9.71 7.34
N LYS A 3 3.41 -11.05 7.22
CA LYS A 3 2.71 -11.94 8.17
C LYS A 3 3.18 -11.79 9.62
N ARG A 4 4.46 -11.47 9.84
CA ARG A 4 5.03 -11.27 11.19
C ARG A 4 4.47 -10.03 11.89
N TYR A 5 4.06 -9.03 11.12
CA TYR A 5 3.47 -7.78 11.61
C TYR A 5 1.94 -7.76 11.50
N GLY A 6 1.31 -8.87 11.07
CA GLY A 6 -0.12 -8.90 10.77
C GLY A 6 -0.55 -7.94 9.65
N ALA A 7 0.41 -7.42 8.89
CA ALA A 7 0.16 -6.43 7.85
C ALA A 7 -0.17 -7.10 6.52
N ARG A 8 -1.04 -6.47 5.74
CA ARG A 8 -1.39 -6.94 4.38
C ARG A 8 -0.42 -6.38 3.33
N ARG A 9 0.09 -5.17 3.56
CA ARG A 9 0.94 -4.41 2.64
C ARG A 9 1.89 -3.51 3.41
N MET A 10 2.97 -3.12 2.76
CA MET A 10 3.93 -2.13 3.25
C MET A 10 3.84 -0.89 2.33
N VAL A 11 3.66 0.28 2.94
CA VAL A 11 3.68 1.58 2.26
C VAL A 11 4.96 2.28 2.68
N MET A 12 5.76 2.71 1.71
CA MET A 12 7.09 3.28 1.98
C MET A 12 7.30 4.55 1.15
N GLY A 13 7.77 5.60 1.84
CA GLY A 13 8.30 6.81 1.22
C GLY A 13 9.84 6.80 1.19
N HIS A 14 10.46 7.98 1.08
CA HIS A 14 11.91 8.23 1.21
C HIS A 14 12.76 7.99 -0.05
N THR A 15 12.44 6.98 -0.87
CA THR A 15 13.10 6.80 -2.17
C THR A 15 12.27 7.46 -3.26
N THR A 16 12.63 8.69 -3.61
CA THR A 16 12.00 9.44 -4.70
C THR A 16 12.06 8.65 -6.01
N ASN A 17 10.90 8.28 -6.56
CA ASN A 17 10.82 7.87 -7.95
C ASN A 17 10.92 9.09 -8.84
N ARG A 18 11.97 9.15 -9.67
CA ARG A 18 12.09 10.15 -10.73
C ARG A 18 10.97 10.08 -11.78
N ASP A 19 10.26 8.95 -11.84
CA ASP A 19 9.13 8.73 -12.75
C ASP A 19 7.84 9.47 -12.31
N GLY A 20 7.81 10.09 -11.12
CA GLY A 20 6.64 10.82 -10.62
C GLY A 20 5.41 9.95 -10.29
N LYS A 21 5.56 8.62 -10.35
CA LYS A 21 4.47 7.65 -10.19
C LYS A 21 4.67 6.76 -8.97
N VAL A 22 3.55 6.38 -8.36
CA VAL A 22 3.51 5.36 -7.31
C VAL A 22 3.92 4.03 -7.91
N LYS A 23 4.92 3.37 -7.32
CA LYS A 23 5.39 2.06 -7.77
C LYS A 23 4.80 0.94 -6.92
N VAL A 24 4.26 -0.06 -7.61
CA VAL A 24 3.77 -1.28 -6.98
C VAL A 24 4.80 -2.39 -7.17
N ARG A 25 5.15 -3.08 -6.09
CA ARG A 25 6.06 -4.22 -6.11
C ARG A 25 5.48 -5.41 -5.37
N PHE A 26 6.09 -6.58 -5.61
CA PHE A 26 5.75 -7.85 -4.97
C PHE A 26 4.25 -8.17 -5.05
N ASN A 27 3.67 -8.00 -6.25
CA ASN A 27 2.27 -8.23 -6.52
C ASN A 27 1.34 -7.44 -5.57
N GLY A 28 1.60 -6.14 -5.37
CA GLY A 28 0.75 -5.29 -4.53
C GLY A 28 1.06 -5.28 -3.04
N LYS A 29 2.09 -6.01 -2.61
CA LYS A 29 2.49 -6.10 -1.20
C LYS A 29 3.36 -4.94 -0.74
N ALA A 30 4.05 -4.27 -1.67
CA ALA A 30 4.85 -3.08 -1.39
C ALA A 30 4.43 -1.93 -2.30
N LEU A 31 4.15 -0.78 -1.71
CA LEU A 31 3.70 0.44 -2.38
C LEU A 31 4.70 1.56 -2.07
N LEU A 32 5.39 2.04 -3.10
CA LEU A 32 6.34 3.13 -3.01
C LEU A 32 5.64 4.42 -3.44
N ILE A 33 5.35 5.29 -2.48
CA ILE A 33 4.51 6.49 -2.67
C ILE A 33 5.30 7.78 -2.81
N ASP A 34 6.62 7.71 -2.73
CA ASP A 34 7.48 8.88 -2.90
C ASP A 34 7.64 9.22 -4.39
N THR A 35 6.79 10.12 -4.87
CA THR A 35 6.77 10.60 -6.26
C THR A 35 7.66 11.83 -6.48
N GLY A 36 8.36 12.32 -5.45
CA GLY A 36 9.12 13.57 -5.56
C GLY A 36 8.21 14.81 -5.48
N LEU A 37 7.45 14.93 -4.39
CA LEU A 37 6.57 16.07 -4.12
C LEU A 37 7.35 17.39 -4.01
N SER A 38 8.60 17.34 -3.54
CA SER A 38 9.44 18.53 -3.34
C SER A 38 9.78 19.22 -4.66
N THR A 39 9.94 20.55 -4.60
CA THR A 39 10.23 21.44 -5.74
C THR A 39 11.49 21.04 -6.50
N GLY A 40 12.48 20.44 -5.82
CA GLY A 40 13.71 19.96 -6.44
C GLY A 40 13.57 18.67 -7.27
N TYR A 41 12.43 17.98 -7.21
CA TYR A 41 12.24 16.66 -7.86
C TYR A 41 11.18 16.64 -8.96
N GLY A 42 10.29 17.64 -9.01
CA GLY A 42 9.30 17.74 -10.10
C GLY A 42 7.89 18.20 -9.69
N ARG A 43 7.62 18.45 -8.39
CA ARG A 43 6.29 18.84 -7.87
C ARG A 43 5.20 17.82 -8.24
N ASN A 44 5.56 16.54 -8.27
CA ASN A 44 4.66 15.45 -8.65
C ASN A 44 3.72 15.14 -7.48
N LEU A 45 2.56 15.81 -7.47
CA LEU A 45 1.50 15.58 -6.51
C LEU A 45 0.87 14.21 -6.75
N ALA A 46 1.04 13.33 -5.77
CA ALA A 46 0.38 12.04 -5.74
C ALA A 46 -0.09 11.72 -4.32
N ALA A 47 -1.19 10.99 -4.22
CA ALA A 47 -1.67 10.39 -2.99
C ALA A 47 -2.03 8.92 -3.21
N LEU A 48 -2.01 8.14 -2.15
CA LEU A 48 -2.42 6.74 -2.16
C LEU A 48 -3.74 6.60 -1.41
N GLU A 49 -4.76 6.09 -2.08
CA GLU A 49 -6.04 5.73 -1.48
C GLU A 49 -6.15 4.21 -1.34
N LEU A 50 -6.50 3.78 -0.12
CA LEU A 50 -6.74 2.40 0.25
C LEU A 50 -8.19 2.30 0.74
N ARG A 51 -9.11 1.90 -0.13
CA ARG A 51 -10.55 1.90 0.16
C ARG A 51 -11.22 0.65 -0.37
N ASP A 52 -12.06 0.01 0.45
CA ASP A 52 -12.82 -1.20 0.07
C ASP A 52 -11.97 -2.33 -0.54
N GLY A 53 -10.73 -2.47 -0.05
CA GLY A 53 -9.76 -3.44 -0.55
C GLY A 53 -9.05 -3.05 -1.85
N LYS A 54 -9.45 -1.93 -2.48
CA LYS A 54 -8.84 -1.36 -3.68
C LYS A 54 -7.67 -0.45 -3.32
N VAL A 55 -6.73 -0.35 -4.24
CA VAL A 55 -5.55 0.51 -4.13
C VAL A 55 -5.55 1.46 -5.32
N ASN A 56 -5.80 2.74 -5.05
CA ASN A 56 -5.84 3.79 -6.06
C ASN A 56 -4.68 4.76 -5.82
N ALA A 57 -3.99 5.16 -6.88
CA ALA A 57 -3.09 6.31 -6.85
C ALA A 57 -3.86 7.52 -7.37
N LEU A 58 -3.95 8.56 -6.56
CA LEU A 58 -4.55 9.83 -6.94
C LEU A 58 -3.45 10.72 -7.48
N TYR A 59 -3.54 11.10 -8.75
CA TYR A 59 -2.68 12.11 -9.37
C TYR A 59 -3.49 13.35 -9.71
N ARG A 60 -2.83 14.41 -10.19
CA ARG A 60 -3.52 15.64 -10.64
C ARG A 60 -4.42 15.37 -11.84
N GLU A 61 -4.01 14.44 -12.69
CA GLU A 61 -4.72 14.06 -13.92
C GLU A 61 -5.93 13.17 -13.62
N GLY A 62 -5.97 12.55 -12.43
CA GLY A 62 -7.07 11.72 -11.97
C GLY A 62 -6.61 10.47 -11.20
N PRO A 63 -7.56 9.71 -10.66
CA PRO A 63 -7.28 8.45 -9.97
C PRO A 63 -6.89 7.36 -10.97
N VAL A 64 -5.81 6.63 -10.66
CA VAL A 64 -5.35 5.44 -11.38
C VAL A 64 -5.45 4.24 -10.45
N THR A 65 -6.24 3.24 -10.83
CA THR A 65 -6.34 1.98 -10.10
C THR A 65 -5.07 1.17 -10.32
N LEU A 66 -4.27 0.98 -9.26
CA LEU A 66 -3.00 0.25 -9.33
C LEU A 66 -3.17 -1.27 -9.28
N GLY A 67 -4.43 -1.74 -9.18
CA GLY A 67 -4.83 -3.13 -9.23
C GLY A 67 -5.73 -3.52 -8.05
N SER A 68 -6.66 -4.43 -8.30
CA SER A 68 -7.29 -5.23 -7.26
C SER A 68 -6.32 -6.35 -6.93
N VAL A 69 -5.42 -6.08 -5.98
CA VAL A 69 -4.61 -7.16 -5.41
C VAL A 69 -5.60 -7.93 -4.55
N GLU A 70 -6.00 -9.11 -5.04
CA GLU A 70 -6.77 -10.05 -4.25
C GLU A 70 -6.30 -10.00 -2.80
N PRO A 71 -7.24 -10.07 -1.84
CA PRO A 71 -6.90 -10.11 -0.45
C PRO A 71 -6.10 -11.39 -0.21
N SER A 72 -4.80 -11.40 -0.50
CA SER A 72 -3.87 -12.44 -0.10
C SER A 72 -4.06 -12.52 1.40
N ALA A 73 -4.74 -13.61 1.78
CA ALA A 73 -5.55 -13.71 2.97
C ALA A 73 -4.91 -12.92 4.10
N ALA A 74 -5.68 -11.97 4.66
CA ALA A 74 -5.38 -11.51 6.01
C ALA A 74 -5.07 -12.77 6.83
N PRO A 75 -3.94 -12.87 7.55
CA PRO A 75 -3.81 -13.96 8.50
C PRO A 75 -5.05 -13.82 9.38
N ALA A 76 -5.88 -14.85 9.39
CA ALA A 76 -7.11 -14.86 10.16
C ALA A 76 -6.75 -14.31 11.53
N ARG A 77 -7.37 -13.17 11.89
CA ARG A 77 -7.27 -12.56 13.21
C ARG A 77 -7.31 -13.73 14.19
N PRO A 78 -6.28 -13.99 15.01
CA PRO A 78 -6.34 -15.13 15.91
C PRO A 78 -7.54 -14.89 16.80
N THR A 79 -8.62 -15.60 16.51
CA THR A 79 -9.76 -15.71 17.41
C THR A 79 -9.19 -16.43 18.60
N GLY A 80 -8.86 -15.66 19.64
CA GLY A 80 -8.54 -16.18 20.95
C GLY A 80 -9.77 -16.86 21.54
N THR A 81 -10.14 -18.01 20.98
CA THR A 81 -11.00 -18.98 21.65
C THR A 81 -10.09 -19.70 22.62
N LYS A 82 -9.96 -19.15 23.84
CA LYS A 82 -9.37 -19.87 24.96
C LYS A 82 -10.34 -21.02 25.29
N PRO A 83 -9.96 -22.31 25.16
CA PRO A 83 -10.81 -23.39 25.63
C PRO A 83 -10.81 -23.39 27.16
N ARG A 84 -11.99 -23.61 27.74
CA ARG A 84 -12.26 -23.78 29.18
C ARG A 84 -11.34 -24.84 29.82
N LYS A 85 -10.93 -24.61 31.07
CA LYS A 85 -10.71 -25.70 32.04
C LYS A 85 -11.72 -25.54 33.19
N LYS A 86 -12.28 -26.68 33.59
CA LYS A 86 -13.23 -26.90 34.69
C LYS A 86 -12.72 -26.36 36.01
#